data_AF-A0A530LCT4-F1
#
_entry.id   AF-A0A530LCT4-F1
#
_cell.length_a   1.000
_cell.length_b   1.000
_cell.length_c   1.000
_cell.angle_alpha   90.00
_cell.angle_beta   90.00
_cell.angle_gamma   90.00
#
_symmetry.space_group_name_H-M   'P 1'
#
loop_
_entity.id
_entity.type
_entity.pdbx_description
1 polymer ?
#
loop_
_entity_poly.entity_id
_entity_poly.type
_entity_poly.pdbx_seq_one_letter_code
_entity_poly.pdbx_strand_id
1 'polypeptide(L)' 'MSPRPNIARQRPAPGTQSRGVSLCRALSKLGLCSRKQAELLVAEGRVRVAGKIVRN' A
#
# COMPACT_ATOMS: atom_id res chain seq x y z
N MET A 1 26.41 10.52 -18.03
CA MET A 1 24.96 10.26 -18.19
C MET A 1 24.61 9.07 -17.30
N SER A 2 24.33 9.28 -16.02
CA SER A 2 24.05 8.17 -15.09
C SER A 2 22.70 7.51 -15.45
N PRO A 3 22.60 6.18 -15.49
CA PRO A 3 21.35 5.52 -15.82
C PRO A 3 20.31 5.86 -14.74
N ARG A 4 19.16 6.37 -15.19
CA ARG A 4 18.01 6.62 -14.31
C ARG A 4 17.61 5.27 -13.69
N PRO A 5 17.46 5.16 -12.36
CA PRO A 5 17.02 3.92 -11.75
C PRO A 5 15.62 3.60 -12.32
N ASN A 6 15.53 2.49 -13.05
CA ASN A 6 14.28 2.01 -13.62
C ASN A 6 13.39 1.57 -12.46
N ILE A 7 12.51 2.46 -12.00
CA ILE A 7 11.40 2.18 -11.07
C ILE A 7 10.33 1.38 -11.83
N ALA A 8 10.76 0.26 -12.44
CA ALA A 8 9.89 -0.86 -12.70
C ALA A 8 9.43 -1.30 -11.30
N ARG A 9 8.32 -0.68 -10.88
CA ARG A 9 7.47 -1.07 -9.75
C ARG A 9 7.64 -2.56 -9.59
N GLN A 10 8.30 -2.98 -8.52
CA GLN A 10 8.30 -4.37 -8.10
C GLN A 10 6.83 -4.76 -7.99
N ARG A 11 6.33 -5.38 -9.05
CA ARG A 11 4.96 -5.84 -9.15
C ARG A 11 4.99 -7.08 -8.27
N PRO A 12 4.25 -7.12 -7.15
CA PRO A 12 4.21 -8.31 -6.31
C PRO A 12 3.84 -9.50 -7.21
N ALA A 13 4.52 -10.63 -7.03
CA ALA A 13 4.34 -11.81 -7.87
C ALA A 13 2.85 -12.18 -7.99
N PRO A 14 2.33 -12.47 -9.19
CA PRO A 14 0.95 -12.87 -9.40
C PRO A 14 0.76 -14.32 -8.94
N GLY A 15 0.69 -14.54 -7.63
CA GLY A 15 0.45 -15.87 -7.03
C GLY A 15 -0.83 -15.96 -6.20
N THR A 16 -1.32 -14.84 -5.68
CA THR A 16 -2.55 -14.80 -4.89
C THR A 16 -3.23 -13.45 -5.11
N GLN A 17 -3.78 -13.25 -6.32
CA GLN A 17 -4.60 -12.07 -6.60
C GLN A 17 -5.93 -12.19 -5.85
N SER A 18 -5.90 -11.90 -4.54
CA SER A 18 -7.12 -11.53 -3.84
C SER A 18 -7.75 -10.40 -4.65
N ARG A 19 -9.01 -10.55 -5.06
CA ARG A 19 -9.75 -9.59 -5.90
C ARG A 19 -9.90 -8.19 -5.27
N GLY A 20 -9.25 -7.95 -4.13
CA GLY A 20 -9.20 -6.68 -3.42
C GLY A 20 -8.07 -5.75 -3.88
N VAL A 21 -8.32 -4.46 -3.75
CA VAL A 21 -7.26 -3.44 -3.80
C VAL A 21 -6.43 -3.48 -2.51
N SER A 22 -5.15 -3.11 -2.58
CA SER A 22 -4.37 -2.97 -1.34
C SER A 22 -4.94 -1.86 -0.46
N LEU A 23 -4.82 -2.04 0.86
CA LEU A 23 -5.32 -1.07 1.86
C LEU A 23 -4.77 0.33 1.59
N CYS A 24 -3.47 0.46 1.33
CA CYS A 24 -2.84 1.74 1.00
C CYS A 24 -3.43 2.37 -0.28
N ARG A 25 -3.82 1.53 -1.26
CA ARG A 25 -4.46 2.01 -2.49
C ARG A 25 -5.89 2.49 -2.21
N ALA A 26 -6.65 1.77 -1.37
CA ALA A 26 -7.98 2.19 -0.94
C ALA A 26 -7.93 3.53 -0.19
N LEU A 27 -7.04 3.67 0.81
CA LEU A 27 -6.89 4.90 1.59
C LEU A 27 -6.54 6.11 0.71
N SER A 28 -5.63 5.94 -0.25
CA SER A 28 -5.29 6.99 -1.20
C SER A 28 -6.43 7.36 -2.13
N LYS A 29 -7.26 6.39 -2.54
CA LYS A 29 -8.43 6.64 -3.39
C LYS A 29 -9.57 7.30 -2.64
N LEU A 30 -9.68 7.06 -1.33
CA LEU A 30 -10.63 7.73 -0.45
C LEU A 30 -10.19 9.14 -0.05
N GLY A 31 -8.97 9.57 -0.41
CA GLY A 31 -8.45 10.91 -0.11
C GLY A 31 -8.00 11.10 1.34
N LEU A 32 -7.90 10.03 2.13
CA LEU A 32 -7.52 10.11 3.56
C LEU A 32 -6.04 10.44 3.74
N CYS A 33 -5.17 9.86 2.91
CA CYS A 33 -3.73 10.13 2.93
C CYS A 33 -3.05 9.69 1.63
N SER A 34 -1.81 10.10 1.41
CA SER A 34 -1.00 9.58 0.30
C SER A 34 -0.68 8.10 0.51
N ARG A 35 -0.38 7.37 -0.59
CA ARG A 35 -0.03 5.94 -0.52
C ARG A 35 1.16 5.67 0.42
N LYS A 36 2.17 6.55 0.41
CA LYS A 36 3.38 6.41 1.25
C LYS A 36 3.07 6.66 2.72
N GLN A 37 2.22 7.64 3.03
CA GLN A 37 1.74 7.84 4.40
C GLN A 37 0.90 6.66 4.88
N ALA A 38 0.05 6.09 4.03
CA ALA A 38 -0.70 4.90 4.37
C ALA A 38 0.21 3.72 4.75
N GLU A 39 1.30 3.50 4.02
CA GLU A 39 2.29 2.46 4.34
C GLU A 39 2.90 2.66 5.74
N LEU A 40 3.27 3.90 6.08
CA LEU A 40 3.77 4.23 7.42
C LEU A 40 2.72 3.99 8.51
N LEU A 41 1.49 4.47 8.32
CA LEU A 41 0.42 4.31 9.30
C LEU A 41 0.01 2.84 9.50
N VAL A 42 0.03 2.04 8.43
CA VAL A 42 -0.21 0.60 8.51
C VAL A 42 0.93 -0.10 9.25
N ALA A 43 2.18 0.25 8.96
CA ALA A 43 3.34 -0.29 9.68
C ALA A 43 3.33 0.07 11.17
N GLU A 44 2.93 1.29 11.51
CA GLU A 44 2.75 1.76 12.89
C GLU A 44 1.50 1.15 13.59
N GLY A 45 0.67 0.38 12.88
CA GLY A 45 -0.55 -0.21 13.43
C GLY A 45 -1.65 0.81 13.76
N ARG A 46 -1.63 1.97 13.11
CA ARG A 46 -2.60 3.06 13.28
C ARG A 46 -3.84 2.92 12.40
N VAL A 47 -3.87 1.93 11.50
CA VAL A 47 -5.01 1.70 10.60
C VAL A 47 -5.86 0.52 11.11
N ARG A 48 -7.18 0.74 11.17
CA ARG A 48 -8.18 -0.28 11.52
C ARG A 48 -9.14 -0.51 10.37
N VAL A 49 -9.41 -1.77 10.05
CA VAL A 49 -10.42 -2.19 9.07
C VAL A 49 -11.40 -3.10 9.78
N ALA A 50 -12.69 -2.72 9.78
CA ALA A 50 -13.75 -3.46 10.48
C ALA A 50 -13.40 -3.78 11.95
N GLY A 51 -12.81 -2.81 12.67
CA GLY A 51 -12.41 -2.96 14.07
C GLY A 51 -11.08 -3.69 14.32
N LYS A 52 -10.45 -4.27 13.29
CA LYS A 52 -9.16 -4.98 13.40
C LYS A 52 -7.99 -4.08 12.98
N ILE A 53 -6.94 -4.03 13.78
CA ILE A 53 -5.69 -3.33 13.42
C ILE A 53 -5.02 -4.10 12.28
N VAL A 54 -4.78 -3.43 11.15
CA VAL A 54 -4.07 -4.01 10.02
C VAL A 54 -2.61 -3.55 10.06
N ARG A 55 -1.71 -4.52 9.99
CA ARG A 55 -0.26 -4.37 9.87
C ARG A 55 0.12 -5.30 8.72
N ASN A 56 0.73 -4.77 7.67
CA ASN A 56 1.12 -5.57 6.50
C ASN A 56 2.25 -6.53 6.86
#